data_AF-A0A0B7AJD9-F1
#
_entry.id   AF-A0A0B7AJD9-F1
#
_cell.length_a   1.000
_cell.length_b   1.000
_cell.length_c   1.000
_cell.angle_alpha   90.00
_cell.angle_beta   90.00
_cell.angle_gamma   90.00
#
_symmetry.space_group_name_H-M   'P 1'
#
loop_
_entity.id
_entity.type
_entity.pdbx_description
1 polymer ?
#
loop_
_entity_poly.entity_id
_entity_poly.type
_entity_poly.pdbx_seq_one_letter_code
_entity_poly.pdbx_strand_id
1 'polypeptide(L)'
;MSTSTETSLDDANNAQKTPKTVPSTSELNKTNNFQRIAHKKMVVRSYPRNKKLETLAVYSSCKFECCKCNGWKNPNAPPQPPVADASQPLANLTDPCKSCRHPLEAHVSHLENTDEEELNRLLRIVVDVENLFVCVHREEDAEAKQVYFYLFKLLRKCILNTSQPSIEGSLGTPPFEKPSIAKGVTNFVLYKFGTLAQKEWQTMYDLAKMFLHCLNHWKLWPPASRGQQLDEKDENDYKLNYTRWLCFCHVPAFCDSLPRYETTLIFGQTLLRSVFQTMRRQLLDKFRAEKDKMPPDKKTLVLTHFPRFLTMLEQEVYGTSSPIWDQDFAQNTANLPTPSPAEKRKADEAGLSDGAK
;
A
#
# COMPACT_ATOMS: atom_id res chain seq x y z
N MET A 1 43.72 59.21 -14.28
CA MET A 1 45.17 59.05 -14.53
C MET A 1 45.74 58.25 -13.38
N SER A 2 46.34 57.09 -13.69
CA SER A 2 47.39 56.39 -12.91
C SER A 2 46.95 55.78 -11.55
N THR A 3 47.36 54.60 -11.08
CA THR A 3 48.25 53.52 -11.54
C THR A 3 48.09 52.35 -10.55
N SER A 4 48.44 51.16 -10.99
CA SER A 4 48.46 49.84 -10.32
C SER A 4 49.37 49.71 -9.09
N THR A 5 49.10 48.73 -8.21
CA THR A 5 50.04 47.80 -7.50
C THR A 5 49.23 46.92 -6.53
N GLU A 6 49.08 45.62 -6.74
CA GLU A 6 49.96 44.46 -6.45
C GLU A 6 49.80 43.83 -5.04
N THR A 7 49.37 42.55 -5.08
CA THR A 7 49.81 41.37 -4.30
C THR A 7 49.59 41.26 -2.77
N SER A 8 48.81 40.24 -2.37
CA SER A 8 49.27 39.20 -1.42
C SER A 8 48.30 38.01 -1.39
N LEU A 9 48.88 36.82 -1.57
CA LEU A 9 48.31 35.51 -1.26
C LEU A 9 48.32 35.32 0.26
N ASP A 10 47.29 34.66 0.83
CA ASP A 10 47.47 33.38 1.52
C ASP A 10 46.20 32.88 2.24
N ASP A 11 46.01 31.56 2.05
CA ASP A 11 45.40 30.58 2.95
C ASP A 11 43.90 30.59 3.27
N ALA A 12 43.21 29.85 2.40
CA ALA A 12 41.96 29.16 2.67
C ALA A 12 42.13 28.06 3.74
N ASN A 13 41.40 28.19 4.84
CA ASN A 13 41.10 27.06 5.70
C ASN A 13 39.69 27.21 6.29
N ASN A 14 38.68 26.58 5.65
CA ASN A 14 37.39 26.42 6.28
C ASN A 14 36.86 24.99 6.05
N ALA A 15 36.88 24.21 7.12
CA ALA A 15 36.42 22.84 7.18
C ALA A 15 34.92 22.75 6.85
N GLN A 16 34.60 22.17 5.69
CA GLN A 16 33.24 21.83 5.29
C GLN A 16 32.73 20.65 6.14
N LYS A 17 31.82 20.96 7.07
CA LYS A 17 30.91 20.00 7.68
C LYS A 17 30.09 19.30 6.60
N THR A 18 30.13 17.97 6.62
CA THR A 18 29.33 17.08 5.78
C THR A 18 27.83 17.26 6.04
N PRO A 19 26.98 17.47 5.01
CA PRO A 19 25.54 17.54 5.20
C PRO A 19 24.94 16.12 5.21
N LYS A 20 24.54 15.66 6.40
CA LYS A 20 23.64 14.49 6.55
C LYS A 20 22.32 14.81 5.84
N THR A 21 21.97 13.96 4.88
CA THR A 21 20.82 14.16 3.98
C THR A 21 19.51 13.89 4.73
N VAL A 22 18.72 14.93 4.94
CA VAL A 22 17.38 14.85 5.55
C VAL A 22 16.39 14.33 4.50
N PRO A 23 15.59 13.27 4.78
CA PRO A 23 14.57 12.80 3.85
C PRO A 23 13.44 13.85 3.69
N SER A 24 12.68 13.81 2.60
CA SER A 24 11.61 14.79 2.36
C SER A 24 10.53 14.72 3.44
N THR A 25 10.03 15.88 3.87
CA THR A 25 9.11 16.03 5.01
C THR A 25 7.84 15.18 4.87
N SER A 26 7.35 14.95 3.65
CA SER A 26 6.15 14.16 3.38
C SER A 26 6.35 12.64 3.51
N GLU A 27 7.52 12.10 3.13
CA GLU A 27 7.84 10.68 3.26
C GLU A 27 8.21 10.34 4.71
N LEU A 28 8.97 11.21 5.39
CA LEU A 28 9.24 11.11 6.83
C LEU A 28 7.96 11.06 7.66
N ASN A 29 7.00 11.93 7.33
CA ASN A 29 5.72 12.01 8.05
C ASN A 29 4.88 10.73 7.87
N LYS A 30 4.95 10.05 6.73
CA LYS A 30 4.25 8.77 6.48
C LYS A 30 4.88 7.62 7.26
N THR A 31 6.21 7.47 7.20
CA THR A 31 6.94 6.42 7.92
C THR A 31 6.76 6.58 9.43
N ASN A 32 6.79 7.82 9.93
CA ASN A 32 6.48 8.14 11.33
C ASN A 32 5.03 7.78 11.69
N ASN A 33 4.05 7.98 10.79
CA ASN A 33 2.67 7.64 11.09
C ASN A 33 2.45 6.11 11.17
N PHE A 34 3.01 5.33 10.25
CA PHE A 34 2.89 3.86 10.30
C PHE A 34 3.55 3.28 11.55
N GLN A 35 4.74 3.76 11.90
CA GLN A 35 5.41 3.38 13.14
C GLN A 35 4.58 3.75 14.37
N ARG A 36 3.96 4.93 14.38
CA ARG A 36 3.08 5.37 15.47
C ARG A 36 1.82 4.50 15.60
N ILE A 37 1.19 4.12 14.48
CA ILE A 37 0.03 3.22 14.47
C ILE A 37 0.42 1.84 15.01
N ALA A 38 1.52 1.27 14.50
CA ALA A 38 2.03 -0.02 14.95
C ALA A 38 2.38 -0.01 16.45
N HIS A 39 3.05 1.05 16.92
CA HIS A 39 3.35 1.24 18.33
C HIS A 39 2.07 1.32 19.18
N LYS A 40 1.07 2.11 18.76
CA LYS A 40 -0.21 2.20 19.47
C LYS A 40 -0.90 0.83 19.55
N LYS A 41 -0.87 0.03 18.49
CA LYS A 41 -1.40 -1.35 18.48
C LYS A 41 -0.69 -2.26 19.47
N MET A 42 0.64 -2.16 19.59
CA MET A 42 1.40 -2.91 20.60
C MET A 42 1.02 -2.50 22.02
N VAL A 43 0.88 -1.19 22.27
CA VAL A 43 0.51 -0.64 23.58
C VAL A 43 -0.89 -1.09 24.02
N VAL A 44 -1.90 -1.00 23.14
CA VAL A 44 -3.27 -1.43 23.52
C VAL A 44 -3.35 -2.94 23.75
N ARG A 45 -2.49 -3.73 23.07
CA ARG A 45 -2.42 -5.19 23.26
C ARG A 45 -1.86 -5.56 24.65
N SER A 46 -0.96 -4.76 25.20
CA SER A 46 -0.35 -5.01 26.51
C SER A 46 -1.18 -4.52 27.70
N TYR A 47 -2.33 -3.89 27.45
CA TYR A 47 -3.24 -3.44 28.51
C TYR A 47 -3.73 -4.60 29.39
N PRO A 48 -3.96 -4.37 30.69
CA PRO A 48 -4.69 -5.34 31.51
C PRO A 48 -6.14 -5.45 31.03
N ARG A 49 -6.78 -6.60 31.25
CA ARG A 49 -8.14 -6.90 30.75
C ARG A 49 -9.17 -5.80 31.05
N ASN A 50 -9.17 -5.25 32.26
CA ASN A 50 -10.09 -4.16 32.63
C ASN A 50 -9.91 -2.91 31.75
N LYS A 51 -8.66 -2.54 31.42
CA LYS A 51 -8.38 -1.42 30.50
C LYS A 51 -8.77 -1.73 29.06
N LYS A 52 -8.63 -2.99 28.63
CA LYS A 52 -9.13 -3.45 27.32
C LYS A 52 -10.64 -3.28 27.22
N LEU A 53 -11.38 -3.76 28.23
CA LEU A 53 -12.83 -3.64 28.30
C LEU A 53 -13.27 -2.18 28.34
N GLU A 54 -12.63 -1.33 29.16
CA GLU A 54 -12.90 0.11 29.19
C GLU A 54 -12.73 0.75 27.80
N THR A 55 -11.66 0.40 27.08
CA THR A 55 -11.38 0.93 25.73
C THR A 55 -12.43 0.48 24.72
N LEU A 56 -12.84 -0.79 24.77
CA LEU A 56 -13.86 -1.36 23.89
C LEU A 56 -15.26 -0.82 24.20
N ALA A 57 -15.57 -0.54 25.47
CA ALA A 57 -16.86 -0.05 25.91
C ALA A 57 -17.30 1.25 25.21
N VAL A 58 -16.35 2.10 24.82
CA VAL A 58 -16.61 3.34 24.06
C VAL A 58 -17.26 3.06 22.69
N TYR A 59 -17.08 1.85 22.16
CA TYR A 59 -17.59 1.39 20.88
C TYR A 59 -18.71 0.34 20.99
N SER A 60 -19.05 -0.08 22.20
CA SER A 60 -20.07 -1.10 22.46
C SER A 60 -21.41 -0.50 22.87
N SER A 61 -22.51 -1.13 22.42
CA SER A 61 -23.86 -0.74 22.87
C SER A 61 -24.18 -1.29 24.26
N CYS A 62 -24.85 -0.46 25.06
CA CYS A 62 -25.38 -0.83 26.36
C CYS A 62 -26.43 -1.93 26.21
N LYS A 63 -26.32 -3.00 26.99
CA LYS A 63 -27.20 -4.17 27.01
C LYS A 63 -28.28 -4.09 28.09
N PHE A 64 -28.39 -2.96 28.78
CA PHE A 64 -29.47 -2.70 29.72
C PHE A 64 -30.80 -2.54 28.97
N GLU A 65 -31.90 -3.00 29.58
CA GLU A 65 -33.22 -3.03 28.94
C GLU A 65 -33.64 -1.65 28.39
N CYS A 66 -34.18 -1.65 27.18
CA CYS A 66 -34.66 -0.45 26.47
C CYS A 66 -33.62 0.67 26.24
N CYS A 67 -32.33 0.43 26.49
CA CYS A 67 -31.28 1.44 26.31
C CYS A 67 -30.82 1.53 24.84
N LYS A 68 -30.65 2.76 24.32
CA LYS A 68 -30.12 3.04 22.97
C LYS A 68 -28.68 3.58 22.96
N CYS A 69 -27.97 3.43 24.08
CA CYS A 69 -26.60 3.92 24.19
C CYS A 69 -25.65 3.04 23.36
N ASN A 70 -24.83 3.67 22.52
CA ASN A 70 -23.91 2.99 21.57
C ASN A 70 -22.43 3.21 21.90
N GLY A 71 -22.14 3.49 23.18
CA GLY A 71 -20.77 3.71 23.64
C GLY A 71 -20.75 4.29 25.04
N TRP A 72 -20.00 3.64 25.92
CA TRP A 72 -19.75 4.12 27.27
C TRP A 72 -18.94 5.44 27.22
N LYS A 73 -19.32 6.40 28.06
CA LYS A 73 -18.62 7.67 28.21
C LYS A 73 -18.18 7.83 29.66
N ASN A 74 -16.87 7.93 29.86
CA ASN A 74 -16.29 8.07 31.19
C ASN A 74 -16.84 9.32 31.90
N PRO A 75 -17.50 9.19 33.07
CA PRO A 75 -17.97 10.33 33.84
C PRO A 75 -16.83 11.20 34.37
N ASN A 76 -15.66 10.59 34.62
CA ASN A 76 -14.46 11.21 35.17
C ASN A 76 -13.42 11.57 34.08
N ALA A 77 -13.86 11.69 32.82
CA ALA A 77 -12.95 12.08 31.74
C ALA A 77 -12.30 13.44 32.06
N PRO A 78 -10.96 13.58 31.97
CA PRO A 78 -10.32 14.87 32.18
C PRO A 78 -10.83 15.88 31.14
N PRO A 79 -10.90 17.17 31.49
CA PRO A 79 -11.20 18.21 30.51
C PRO A 79 -10.18 18.16 29.37
N GLN A 80 -10.66 18.24 28.12
CA GLN A 80 -9.74 18.36 26.97
C GLN A 80 -9.05 19.72 26.99
N PRO A 81 -7.74 19.82 26.67
CA PRO A 81 -6.85 18.76 26.16
C PRO A 81 -6.20 17.89 27.27
N PRO A 82 -5.73 16.67 26.94
CA PRO A 82 -5.10 15.77 27.91
C PRO A 82 -3.77 16.34 28.38
N VAL A 83 -3.59 16.49 29.70
CA VAL A 83 -2.27 16.74 30.30
C VAL A 83 -1.44 15.46 30.12
N ALA A 84 -0.24 15.59 29.55
CA ALA A 84 0.57 14.48 29.04
C ALA A 84 1.25 13.61 30.13
N ASP A 85 0.73 13.61 31.36
CA ASP A 85 1.36 12.90 32.46
C ASP A 85 0.31 12.36 33.44
N ALA A 86 0.63 11.22 34.05
CA ALA A 86 -0.08 10.49 35.10
C ALA A 86 -1.22 9.50 34.71
N SER A 87 -1.02 8.29 35.21
CA SER A 87 -1.94 7.17 35.38
C SER A 87 -3.39 7.60 35.66
N GLN A 88 -4.23 7.61 34.64
CA GLN A 88 -5.67 7.69 34.86
C GLN A 88 -6.11 6.47 35.66
N PRO A 89 -6.86 6.66 36.77
CA PRO A 89 -7.44 5.55 37.47
C PRO A 89 -8.30 4.74 36.49
N LEU A 90 -8.10 3.43 36.48
CA LEU A 90 -8.89 2.52 35.65
C LEU A 90 -10.36 2.65 36.04
N ALA A 91 -11.23 2.69 35.03
CA ALA A 91 -12.67 2.67 35.29
C ALA A 91 -13.05 1.36 35.98
N ASN A 92 -13.93 1.44 36.97
CA ASN A 92 -14.54 0.29 37.60
C ASN A 92 -15.75 -0.17 36.78
N LEU A 93 -16.06 -1.47 36.82
CA LEU A 93 -17.22 -2.04 36.11
C LEU A 93 -18.56 -1.41 36.55
N THR A 94 -18.61 -0.90 37.78
CA THR A 94 -19.77 -0.21 38.36
C THR A 94 -19.87 1.26 37.96
N ASP A 95 -18.87 1.84 37.29
CA ASP A 95 -18.86 3.26 36.96
C ASP A 95 -19.97 3.61 35.96
N PRO A 96 -20.84 4.58 36.28
CA PRO A 96 -22.00 4.89 35.46
C PRO A 96 -21.61 5.65 34.20
N CYS A 97 -22.13 5.22 33.05
CA CYS A 97 -21.97 5.93 31.78
C CYS A 97 -22.54 7.35 31.86
N LYS A 98 -21.77 8.35 31.41
CA LYS A 98 -22.25 9.76 31.37
C LYS A 98 -23.51 9.95 30.52
N SER A 99 -23.74 9.09 29.52
CA SER A 99 -24.87 9.22 28.59
C SER A 99 -26.14 8.48 29.01
N CYS A 100 -26.04 7.23 29.50
CA CYS A 100 -27.21 6.44 29.87
C CYS A 100 -27.30 6.11 31.37
N ARG A 101 -26.31 6.50 32.17
CA ARG A 101 -26.20 6.23 33.61
C ARG A 101 -26.09 4.74 34.00
N HIS A 102 -26.20 3.81 33.04
CA HIS A 102 -25.95 2.40 33.28
C HIS A 102 -24.46 2.10 33.50
N PRO A 103 -24.14 1.06 34.29
CA PRO A 103 -22.76 0.71 34.62
C PRO A 103 -21.94 0.32 33.37
N LEU A 104 -20.62 0.43 33.48
CA LEU A 104 -19.66 0.00 32.45
C LEU A 104 -19.88 -1.47 32.09
N GLU A 105 -20.15 -2.33 33.07
CA GLU A 105 -20.45 -3.76 32.86
C GLU A 105 -21.58 -3.98 31.84
N ALA A 106 -22.62 -3.14 31.85
CA ALA A 106 -23.74 -3.25 30.91
C ALA A 106 -23.31 -2.97 29.45
N HIS A 107 -22.16 -2.32 29.23
CA HIS A 107 -21.61 -2.06 27.91
C HIS A 107 -20.64 -3.13 27.46
N VAL A 108 -20.06 -3.92 28.38
CA VAL A 108 -19.02 -4.92 28.09
C VAL A 108 -19.42 -6.34 28.47
N SER A 109 -20.64 -6.58 28.95
CA SER A 109 -21.12 -7.91 29.35
C SER A 109 -20.97 -8.97 28.25
N HIS A 110 -21.23 -8.59 27.00
CA HIS A 110 -21.00 -9.44 25.82
C HIS A 110 -19.53 -9.82 25.57
N LEU A 111 -18.57 -9.19 26.26
CA LEU A 111 -17.13 -9.43 26.16
C LEU A 111 -16.55 -10.14 27.40
N GLU A 112 -17.35 -10.41 28.43
CA GLU A 112 -16.90 -10.93 29.72
C GLU A 112 -16.15 -12.27 29.57
N ASN A 113 -16.66 -13.15 28.70
CA ASN A 113 -16.10 -14.48 28.42
C ASN A 113 -15.28 -14.54 27.13
N THR A 114 -15.03 -13.39 26.49
CA THR A 114 -14.22 -13.33 25.27
C THR A 114 -12.74 -13.57 25.59
N ASP A 115 -12.07 -14.41 24.81
CA ASP A 115 -10.66 -14.69 25.00
C ASP A 115 -9.78 -13.46 24.73
N GLU A 116 -8.53 -13.52 25.22
CA GLU A 116 -7.60 -12.39 25.08
C GLU A 116 -7.21 -12.11 23.62
N GLU A 117 -7.22 -13.10 22.73
CA GLU A 117 -6.84 -12.92 21.33
C GLU A 117 -7.90 -12.10 20.59
N GLU A 118 -9.18 -12.40 20.83
CA GLU A 118 -10.31 -11.69 20.26
C GLU A 118 -10.42 -10.27 20.83
N LEU A 119 -10.20 -10.07 22.14
CA LEU A 119 -10.09 -8.72 22.71
C LEU A 119 -8.96 -7.92 22.05
N ASN A 120 -7.79 -8.55 21.83
CA ASN A 120 -6.67 -7.92 21.14
C ASN A 120 -7.00 -7.57 19.68
N ARG A 121 -7.75 -8.44 18.98
CA ARG A 121 -8.23 -8.19 17.62
C ARG A 121 -9.14 -6.97 17.58
N LEU A 122 -10.12 -6.88 18.47
CA LEU A 122 -11.04 -5.75 18.56
C LEU A 122 -10.31 -4.44 18.88
N LEU A 123 -9.31 -4.47 19.77
CA LEU A 123 -8.49 -3.30 20.10
C LEU A 123 -7.62 -2.83 18.91
N ARG A 124 -7.13 -3.74 18.08
CA ARG A 124 -6.46 -3.37 16.83
C ARG A 124 -7.42 -2.61 15.89
N ILE A 125 -8.67 -3.06 15.81
CA ILE A 125 -9.72 -2.36 15.05
C ILE A 125 -10.00 -0.98 15.64
N VAL A 126 -10.04 -0.83 16.97
CA VAL A 126 -10.18 0.49 17.63
C VAL A 126 -9.10 1.46 17.16
N VAL A 127 -7.83 1.03 17.16
CA VAL A 127 -6.72 1.88 16.70
C VAL A 127 -6.90 2.28 15.23
N ASP A 128 -7.36 1.36 14.39
CA ASP A 128 -7.63 1.64 12.97
C ASP A 128 -8.82 2.61 12.78
N VAL A 129 -9.87 2.49 13.60
CA VAL A 129 -11.02 3.42 13.62
C VAL A 129 -10.57 4.83 14.01
N GLU A 130 -9.75 4.97 15.04
CA GLU A 130 -9.20 6.27 15.46
C GLU A 130 -8.31 6.88 14.37
N ASN A 131 -7.48 6.06 13.72
CA ASN A 131 -6.64 6.53 12.63
C ASN A 131 -7.47 6.98 11.42
N LEU A 132 -8.47 6.19 11.01
CA LEU A 132 -9.40 6.57 9.93
C LEU A 132 -10.19 7.83 10.26
N PHE A 133 -10.58 8.02 11.52
CA PHE A 133 -11.24 9.26 11.94
C PHE A 133 -10.36 10.49 11.65
N VAL A 134 -9.06 10.43 11.97
CA VAL A 134 -8.11 11.49 11.62
C VAL A 134 -7.99 11.66 10.10
N CYS A 135 -7.92 10.57 9.35
CA CYS A 135 -7.88 10.60 7.88
C CYS A 135 -9.11 11.31 7.30
N VAL A 136 -10.33 10.99 7.75
CA VAL A 136 -11.58 11.63 7.28
C VAL A 136 -11.57 13.14 7.50
N HIS A 137 -11.01 13.63 8.61
CA HIS A 137 -10.98 15.06 8.93
C HIS A 137 -9.90 15.82 8.15
N ARG A 138 -8.81 15.14 7.79
CA ARG A 138 -7.69 15.73 7.04
C ARG A 138 -7.83 15.59 5.53
N GLU A 139 -8.64 14.65 5.05
CA GLU A 139 -8.80 14.41 3.63
C GLU A 139 -9.63 15.51 2.96
N GLU A 140 -9.07 16.07 1.90
CA GLU A 140 -9.66 17.15 1.10
C GLU A 140 -10.40 16.58 -0.12
N ASP A 141 -9.91 15.46 -0.66
CA ASP A 141 -10.55 14.78 -1.79
C ASP A 141 -11.88 14.15 -1.40
N ALA A 142 -12.96 14.52 -2.08
CA ALA A 142 -14.33 14.10 -1.73
C ALA A 142 -14.49 12.57 -1.87
N GLU A 143 -13.99 12.00 -2.95
CA GLU A 143 -14.03 10.55 -3.20
C GLU A 143 -13.26 9.77 -2.12
N ALA A 144 -12.01 10.11 -1.84
CA ALA A 144 -11.21 9.43 -0.81
C ALA A 144 -11.84 9.59 0.58
N LYS A 145 -12.35 10.78 0.91
CA LYS A 145 -13.03 11.06 2.18
C LYS A 145 -14.27 10.19 2.36
N GLN A 146 -15.07 10.00 1.32
CA GLN A 146 -16.23 9.11 1.35
C GLN A 146 -15.82 7.66 1.62
N VAL A 147 -14.74 7.19 0.99
CA VAL A 147 -14.20 5.84 1.22
C VAL A 147 -13.69 5.68 2.65
N TYR A 148 -12.90 6.64 3.16
CA TYR A 148 -12.43 6.58 4.55
C TYR A 148 -13.58 6.60 5.55
N PHE A 149 -14.63 7.38 5.29
CA PHE A 149 -15.82 7.41 6.14
C PHE A 149 -16.60 6.10 6.08
N TYR A 150 -16.71 5.48 4.91
CA TYR A 150 -17.28 4.13 4.77
C TYR A 150 -16.50 3.10 5.59
N LEU A 151 -15.18 3.05 5.44
CA LEU A 151 -14.32 2.10 6.18
C LEU A 151 -14.35 2.37 7.69
N PHE A 152 -14.37 3.64 8.11
CA PHE A 152 -14.56 4.03 9.50
C PHE A 152 -15.86 3.46 10.08
N LYS A 153 -16.99 3.60 9.37
CA LYS A 153 -18.28 3.04 9.79
C LYS A 153 -18.27 1.51 9.79
N LEU A 154 -17.65 0.88 8.79
CA LEU A 154 -17.51 -0.56 8.69
C LEU A 154 -16.79 -1.12 9.91
N LEU A 155 -15.59 -0.61 10.20
CA LEU A 155 -14.77 -1.07 11.33
C LEU A 155 -15.46 -0.82 12.68
N ARG A 156 -16.13 0.33 12.84
CA ARG A 156 -16.93 0.59 14.04
C ARG A 156 -18.06 -0.43 14.23
N LYS A 157 -18.74 -0.81 13.15
CA LYS A 157 -19.76 -1.87 13.17
C LYS A 157 -19.15 -3.23 13.51
N CYS A 158 -17.95 -3.53 13.02
CA CYS A 158 -17.23 -4.76 13.36
C CYS A 158 -16.89 -4.86 14.85
N ILE A 159 -16.49 -3.76 15.49
CA ILE A 159 -16.27 -3.73 16.94
C ILE A 159 -17.58 -4.03 17.67
N LEU A 160 -18.66 -3.34 17.29
CA LEU A 160 -19.96 -3.47 17.93
C LEU A 160 -20.55 -4.88 17.84
N ASN A 161 -20.35 -5.54 16.70
CA ASN A 161 -20.88 -6.88 16.42
C ASN A 161 -19.85 -8.00 16.65
N THR A 162 -18.67 -7.66 17.18
CA THR A 162 -17.54 -8.60 17.34
C THR A 162 -17.27 -9.43 16.09
N SER A 163 -17.28 -8.80 14.91
CA SER A 163 -17.18 -9.48 13.61
C SER A 163 -15.86 -9.18 12.91
N GLN A 164 -15.51 -9.99 11.91
CA GLN A 164 -14.38 -9.68 11.03
C GLN A 164 -14.75 -8.60 10.01
N PRO A 165 -13.83 -7.67 9.69
CA PRO A 165 -14.04 -6.70 8.61
C PRO A 165 -14.10 -7.37 7.24
N SER A 166 -15.22 -7.18 6.55
CA SER A 166 -15.42 -7.60 5.16
C SER A 166 -16.00 -6.44 4.36
N ILE A 167 -15.40 -6.17 3.21
CA ILE A 167 -15.90 -5.15 2.28
C ILE A 167 -16.86 -5.85 1.32
N GLU A 168 -18.16 -5.68 1.56
CA GLU A 168 -19.24 -6.26 0.76
C GLU A 168 -19.93 -5.18 -0.09
N GLY A 169 -20.53 -5.60 -1.22
CA GLY A 169 -21.42 -4.77 -2.03
C GLY A 169 -20.97 -4.55 -3.47
N SER A 170 -21.40 -3.42 -4.04
CA SER A 170 -21.29 -3.06 -5.47
C SER A 170 -19.87 -2.90 -6.00
N LEU A 171 -18.85 -2.92 -5.13
CA LEU A 171 -17.45 -2.87 -5.55
C LEU A 171 -16.95 -4.20 -6.12
N GLY A 172 -17.65 -5.31 -5.87
CA GLY A 172 -17.17 -6.66 -6.17
C GLY A 172 -16.01 -7.08 -5.25
N THR A 173 -15.51 -8.30 -5.45
CA THR A 173 -14.39 -8.86 -4.68
C THR A 173 -13.16 -9.09 -5.57
N PRO A 174 -11.94 -8.95 -5.03
CA PRO A 174 -10.73 -9.25 -5.79
C PRO A 174 -10.61 -10.74 -6.14
N PRO A 175 -9.97 -11.11 -7.26
CA PRO A 175 -9.37 -10.22 -8.27
C PRO A 175 -10.44 -9.59 -9.18
N PHE A 176 -10.23 -8.33 -9.57
CA PHE A 176 -11.17 -7.55 -10.38
C PHE A 176 -11.01 -7.75 -11.88
N GLU A 177 -9.85 -8.22 -12.33
CA GLU A 177 -9.55 -8.42 -13.74
C GLU A 177 -8.53 -9.56 -13.91
N LYS A 178 -8.68 -10.35 -14.97
CA LYS A 178 -7.75 -11.41 -15.35
C LYS A 178 -7.44 -11.32 -16.86
N PRO A 179 -6.15 -11.43 -17.26
CA PRO A 179 -4.99 -11.61 -16.40
C PRO A 179 -4.67 -10.36 -15.56
N SER A 180 -4.01 -10.57 -14.42
CA SER A 180 -3.56 -9.47 -13.57
C SER A 180 -2.40 -8.70 -14.21
N ILE A 181 -2.11 -7.50 -13.71
CA ILE A 181 -0.96 -6.70 -14.17
C ILE A 181 0.34 -7.50 -14.01
N ALA A 182 0.54 -8.18 -12.88
CA ALA A 182 1.72 -9.01 -12.66
C ALA A 182 1.84 -10.13 -13.72
N LYS A 183 0.72 -10.76 -14.07
CA LYS A 183 0.68 -11.81 -15.10
C LYS A 183 0.94 -11.23 -16.49
N GLY A 184 0.29 -10.12 -16.87
CA GLY A 184 0.51 -9.44 -18.14
C GLY A 184 1.96 -8.97 -18.31
N VAL A 185 2.56 -8.39 -17.27
CA VAL A 185 3.98 -7.98 -17.28
C VAL A 185 4.92 -9.19 -17.36
N THR A 186 4.59 -10.31 -16.73
CA THR A 186 5.36 -11.56 -16.89
C THR A 186 5.27 -12.09 -18.32
N ASN A 187 4.05 -12.12 -18.88
CA ASN A 187 3.82 -12.51 -20.27
C ASN A 187 4.57 -11.59 -21.24
N PHE A 188 4.65 -10.29 -20.96
CA PHE A 188 5.45 -9.32 -21.73
C PHE A 188 6.93 -9.68 -21.76
N VAL A 189 7.52 -10.05 -20.62
CA VAL A 189 8.93 -10.43 -20.58
C VAL A 189 9.17 -11.67 -21.43
N LEU A 190 8.30 -12.68 -21.32
CA LEU A 190 8.38 -13.89 -22.15
C LEU A 190 8.19 -13.58 -23.64
N TYR A 191 7.21 -12.75 -23.97
CA TYR A 191 6.85 -12.40 -25.34
C TYR A 191 7.94 -11.61 -26.07
N LYS A 192 8.50 -10.58 -25.42
CA LYS A 192 9.49 -9.68 -26.07
C LYS A 192 10.93 -10.11 -25.90
N PHE A 193 11.25 -10.83 -24.84
CA PHE A 193 12.63 -11.10 -24.44
C PHE A 193 12.93 -12.59 -24.28
N GLY A 194 11.97 -13.48 -24.52
CA GLY A 194 12.12 -14.92 -24.31
C GLY A 194 13.20 -15.60 -25.17
N THR A 195 13.70 -14.93 -26.20
CA THR A 195 14.81 -15.42 -27.05
C THR A 195 16.18 -14.86 -26.66
N LEU A 196 16.24 -13.94 -25.68
CA LEU A 196 17.50 -13.37 -25.21
C LEU A 196 18.34 -14.41 -24.46
N ALA A 197 19.64 -14.18 -24.38
CA ALA A 197 20.52 -14.97 -23.52
C ALA A 197 20.11 -14.83 -22.05
N GLN A 198 20.35 -15.88 -21.25
CA GLN A 198 19.88 -15.97 -19.86
C GLN A 198 20.18 -14.73 -19.01
N LYS A 199 21.38 -14.16 -19.15
CA LYS A 199 21.81 -12.96 -18.40
C LYS A 199 21.00 -11.71 -18.77
N GLU A 200 20.72 -11.52 -20.05
CA GLU A 200 19.96 -10.38 -20.55
C GLU A 200 18.47 -10.53 -20.24
N TRP A 201 17.94 -11.74 -20.39
CA TRP A 201 16.58 -12.09 -19.98
C TRP A 201 16.37 -11.82 -18.49
N GLN A 202 17.30 -12.26 -17.63
CA GLN A 202 17.25 -12.01 -16.19
C GLN A 202 17.21 -10.50 -15.89
N THR A 203 17.99 -9.71 -16.62
CA THR A 203 17.98 -8.24 -16.49
C THR A 203 16.59 -7.66 -16.80
N MET A 204 15.94 -8.11 -17.88
CA MET A 204 14.58 -7.66 -18.23
C MET A 204 13.54 -8.11 -17.20
N TYR A 205 13.70 -9.31 -16.65
CA TYR A 205 12.83 -9.84 -15.60
C TYR A 205 12.98 -9.06 -14.28
N ASP A 206 14.20 -8.64 -13.93
CA ASP A 206 14.44 -7.80 -12.74
C ASP A 206 13.87 -6.38 -12.92
N LEU A 207 13.95 -5.81 -14.14
CA LEU A 207 13.25 -4.56 -14.47
C LEU A 207 11.73 -4.70 -14.33
N ALA A 208 11.16 -5.82 -14.76
CA ALA A 208 9.73 -6.10 -14.60
C ALA A 208 9.33 -6.19 -13.12
N LYS A 209 10.13 -6.87 -12.27
CA LYS A 209 9.91 -6.89 -10.83
C LYS A 209 9.99 -5.49 -10.21
N MET A 210 10.96 -4.69 -10.62
CA MET A 210 11.10 -3.31 -10.16
C MET A 210 9.86 -2.48 -10.54
N PHE A 211 9.36 -2.61 -11.76
CA PHE A 211 8.13 -1.97 -12.21
C PHE A 211 6.93 -2.34 -11.34
N LEU A 212 6.70 -3.65 -11.13
CA LEU A 212 5.59 -4.15 -10.31
C LEU A 212 5.69 -3.66 -8.87
N HIS A 213 6.90 -3.67 -8.30
CA HIS A 213 7.17 -3.15 -6.97
C HIS A 213 6.81 -1.66 -6.86
N CYS A 214 7.23 -0.85 -7.84
CA CYS A 214 6.88 0.57 -7.88
C CYS A 214 5.35 0.77 -7.95
N LEU A 215 4.65 0.01 -8.79
CA LEU A 215 3.20 0.14 -8.92
C LEU A 215 2.44 -0.25 -7.64
N ASN A 216 2.90 -1.28 -6.91
CA ASN A 216 2.31 -1.67 -5.63
C ASN A 216 2.46 -0.60 -4.53
N HIS A 217 3.44 0.28 -4.64
CA HIS A 217 3.70 1.36 -3.67
C HIS A 217 3.34 2.76 -4.20
N TRP A 218 2.85 2.84 -5.42
CA TRP A 218 2.47 4.09 -6.04
C TRP A 218 1.10 4.56 -5.54
N LYS A 219 0.98 5.86 -5.27
CA LYS A 219 -0.29 6.47 -4.86
C LYS A 219 -1.05 6.89 -6.11
N LEU A 220 -2.23 6.29 -6.34
CA LEU A 220 -3.11 6.72 -7.42
C LEU A 220 -3.60 8.15 -7.17
N TRP A 221 -3.80 8.88 -8.27
CA TRP A 221 -4.35 10.23 -8.22
C TRP A 221 -5.86 10.19 -8.06
N PRO A 222 -6.46 11.11 -7.28
CA PRO A 222 -7.90 11.22 -7.23
C PRO A 222 -8.52 11.45 -8.62
N PRO A 223 -9.74 10.97 -8.89
CA PRO A 223 -10.44 11.19 -10.16
C PRO A 223 -10.48 12.67 -10.56
N ALA A 224 -10.76 13.57 -9.60
CA ALA A 224 -10.78 15.02 -9.81
C ALA A 224 -9.45 15.60 -10.34
N SER A 225 -8.32 14.91 -10.15
CA SER A 225 -6.99 15.34 -10.60
C SER A 225 -6.64 14.88 -12.03
N ARG A 226 -7.48 14.09 -12.70
CA ARG A 226 -7.17 13.53 -14.03
C ARG A 226 -7.50 14.44 -15.22
N GLY A 227 -8.16 15.57 -15.00
CA GLY A 227 -8.54 16.55 -16.03
C GLY A 227 -9.76 16.12 -16.86
N GLN A 228 -10.46 17.09 -17.45
CA GLN A 228 -11.78 16.94 -18.11
C GLN A 228 -11.75 16.34 -19.53
N GLN A 229 -10.64 15.72 -19.96
CA GLN A 229 -10.44 15.28 -21.36
C GLN A 229 -10.69 13.77 -21.58
N LEU A 230 -11.22 13.05 -20.59
CA LEU A 230 -11.50 11.61 -20.71
C LEU A 230 -12.95 11.36 -21.09
N ASP A 231 -13.18 10.23 -21.78
CA ASP A 231 -14.53 9.73 -22.02
C ASP A 231 -15.23 9.42 -20.68
N GLU A 232 -16.55 9.62 -20.61
CA GLU A 232 -17.36 9.42 -19.41
C GLU A 232 -17.25 7.98 -18.89
N LYS A 233 -17.16 7.01 -19.81
CA LYS A 233 -16.94 5.61 -19.47
C LYS A 233 -15.58 5.39 -18.78
N ASP A 234 -14.52 5.94 -19.34
CA ASP A 234 -13.16 5.83 -18.79
C ASP A 234 -13.02 6.53 -17.43
N GLU A 235 -13.76 7.62 -17.22
CA GLU A 235 -13.83 8.30 -15.94
C GLU A 235 -14.54 7.44 -14.87
N ASN A 236 -15.68 6.86 -15.21
CA ASN A 236 -16.43 5.98 -14.32
C ASN A 236 -15.66 4.71 -13.95
N ASP A 237 -15.03 4.06 -14.94
CA ASP A 237 -14.18 2.88 -14.72
C ASP A 237 -12.99 3.21 -13.82
N TYR A 238 -12.37 4.38 -14.01
CA TYR A 238 -11.30 4.84 -13.13
C TYR A 238 -11.79 5.15 -11.72
N LYS A 239 -12.94 5.80 -11.56
CA LYS A 239 -13.52 6.12 -10.25
C LYS A 239 -13.84 4.85 -9.45
N LEU A 240 -14.39 3.83 -10.11
CA LEU A 240 -14.62 2.52 -9.51
C LEU A 240 -13.30 1.86 -9.10
N ASN A 241 -12.31 1.83 -9.99
CA ASN A 241 -11.01 1.21 -9.69
C ASN A 241 -10.21 1.98 -8.62
N TYR A 242 -10.32 3.30 -8.56
CA TYR A 242 -9.75 4.13 -7.50
C TYR A 242 -10.36 3.79 -6.15
N THR A 243 -11.69 3.65 -6.10
CA THR A 243 -12.42 3.23 -4.89
C THR A 243 -12.00 1.84 -4.44
N ARG A 244 -11.92 0.88 -5.37
CA ARG A 244 -11.40 -0.48 -5.09
C ARG A 244 -9.97 -0.42 -4.57
N TRP A 245 -9.10 0.36 -5.20
CA TRP A 245 -7.70 0.48 -4.80
C TRP A 245 -7.58 1.07 -3.39
N LEU A 246 -8.38 2.07 -3.03
CA LEU A 246 -8.42 2.61 -1.67
C LEU A 246 -8.82 1.53 -0.65
N CYS A 247 -9.90 0.80 -0.93
CA CYS A 247 -10.46 -0.21 -0.04
C CYS A 247 -9.58 -1.45 0.15
N PHE A 248 -8.95 -1.94 -0.92
CA PHE A 248 -8.28 -3.26 -0.93
C PHE A 248 -6.75 -3.19 -0.95
N CYS A 249 -6.16 -2.03 -1.29
CA CYS A 249 -4.70 -1.87 -1.37
C CYS A 249 -4.19 -0.75 -0.45
N HIS A 250 -4.68 0.48 -0.63
CA HIS A 250 -4.10 1.66 0.00
C HIS A 250 -4.37 1.74 1.50
N VAL A 251 -5.65 1.69 1.91
CA VAL A 251 -6.03 1.79 3.33
C VAL A 251 -5.56 0.58 4.12
N PRO A 252 -5.69 -0.67 3.63
CA PRO A 252 -5.15 -1.84 4.32
C PRO A 252 -3.63 -1.80 4.55
N ALA A 253 -2.88 -0.97 3.81
CA ALA A 253 -1.45 -0.79 4.06
C ALA A 253 -1.14 -0.17 5.44
N PHE A 254 -2.11 0.54 6.03
CA PHE A 254 -1.96 1.20 7.34
C PHE A 254 -3.10 0.93 8.31
N CYS A 255 -4.17 0.29 7.86
CA CYS A 255 -5.25 -0.26 8.67
C CYS A 255 -5.29 -1.78 8.51
N ASP A 256 -4.36 -2.47 9.17
CA ASP A 256 -4.15 -3.93 9.04
C ASP A 256 -5.30 -4.81 9.56
N SER A 257 -6.37 -4.24 10.11
CA SER A 257 -7.61 -4.96 10.38
C SER A 257 -8.40 -5.30 9.10
N LEU A 258 -8.10 -4.64 7.99
CA LEU A 258 -8.72 -4.89 6.68
C LEU A 258 -7.88 -5.87 5.85
N PRO A 259 -8.50 -6.72 5.01
CA PRO A 259 -7.77 -7.56 4.07
C PRO A 259 -6.92 -6.72 3.11
N ARG A 260 -5.63 -7.03 3.04
CA ARG A 260 -4.66 -6.33 2.19
C ARG A 260 -4.32 -7.15 0.96
N TYR A 261 -4.37 -6.50 -0.20
CA TYR A 261 -3.99 -7.07 -1.48
C TYR A 261 -2.94 -6.20 -2.18
N GLU A 262 -2.19 -6.80 -3.09
CA GLU A 262 -1.29 -6.07 -3.97
C GLU A 262 -2.04 -5.58 -5.22
N THR A 263 -1.84 -4.31 -5.58
CA THR A 263 -2.43 -3.68 -6.77
C THR A 263 -2.18 -4.52 -8.02
N THR A 264 -0.96 -5.00 -8.21
CA THR A 264 -0.57 -5.74 -9.42
C THR A 264 -1.18 -7.13 -9.52
N LEU A 265 -1.71 -7.68 -8.43
CA LEU A 265 -2.29 -9.02 -8.39
C LEU A 265 -3.81 -9.01 -8.60
N ILE A 266 -4.50 -7.95 -8.19
CA ILE A 266 -5.97 -7.90 -8.21
C ILE A 266 -6.54 -7.03 -9.33
N PHE A 267 -5.72 -6.19 -9.97
CA PHE A 267 -6.10 -5.39 -11.13
C PHE A 267 -5.40 -5.89 -12.39
N GLY A 268 -5.93 -5.52 -13.56
CA GLY A 268 -5.43 -5.93 -14.88
C GLY A 268 -5.19 -4.76 -15.82
N GLN A 269 -5.39 -5.01 -17.12
CA GLN A 269 -5.07 -4.07 -18.20
C GLN A 269 -5.85 -2.75 -18.06
N THR A 270 -7.12 -2.81 -17.65
CA THR A 270 -7.99 -1.62 -17.55
C THR A 270 -7.42 -0.57 -16.62
N LEU A 271 -7.06 -0.96 -15.38
CA LEU A 271 -6.44 -0.01 -14.45
C LEU A 271 -5.08 0.44 -14.96
N LEU A 272 -4.28 -0.49 -15.50
CA LEU A 272 -2.94 -0.17 -15.97
C LEU A 272 -2.97 0.88 -17.08
N ARG A 273 -3.83 0.73 -18.09
CA ARG A 273 -4.05 1.73 -19.15
C ARG A 273 -4.38 3.11 -18.58
N SER A 274 -5.19 3.17 -17.54
CA SER A 274 -5.54 4.42 -16.88
C SER A 274 -4.35 5.11 -16.22
N VAL A 275 -3.42 4.37 -15.62
CA VAL A 275 -2.38 4.97 -14.77
C VAL A 275 -0.99 5.01 -15.40
N PHE A 276 -0.76 4.24 -16.46
CA PHE A 276 0.58 3.94 -16.96
C PHE A 276 1.37 5.19 -17.35
N GLN A 277 0.80 6.08 -18.18
CA GLN A 277 1.49 7.29 -18.64
C GLN A 277 1.93 8.20 -17.47
N THR A 278 1.00 8.50 -16.55
CA THR A 278 1.27 9.35 -15.39
C THR A 278 2.31 8.72 -14.48
N MET A 279 2.17 7.43 -14.19
CA MET A 279 3.11 6.69 -13.35
C MET A 279 4.50 6.61 -14.01
N ARG A 280 4.59 6.30 -15.30
CA ARG A 280 5.86 6.26 -16.06
C ARG A 280 6.62 7.56 -15.95
N ARG A 281 5.95 8.70 -16.20
CA ARG A 281 6.57 10.04 -16.07
C ARG A 281 7.11 10.27 -14.67
N GLN A 282 6.27 10.08 -13.65
CA GLN A 282 6.66 10.31 -12.25
C GLN A 282 7.80 9.41 -11.78
N LEU A 283 7.79 8.16 -12.22
CA LEU A 283 8.80 7.19 -11.86
C LEU A 283 10.15 7.56 -12.49
N LEU A 284 10.18 7.91 -13.78
CA LEU A 284 11.39 8.37 -14.44
C LEU A 284 11.93 9.68 -13.85
N ASP A 285 11.05 10.62 -13.50
CA ASP A 285 11.42 11.88 -12.84
C ASP A 285 12.03 11.62 -11.46
N LYS A 286 11.42 10.71 -10.67
CA LYS A 286 11.95 10.31 -9.36
C LYS A 286 13.33 9.68 -9.48
N PHE A 287 13.53 8.78 -10.43
CA PHE A 287 14.82 8.15 -10.66
C PHE A 287 15.90 9.14 -11.11
N ARG A 288 15.55 10.14 -11.93
CA ARG A 288 16.47 11.22 -12.28
C ARG A 288 16.85 12.08 -11.08
N ALA A 289 15.89 12.39 -10.20
CA ALA A 289 16.14 13.16 -8.99
C ALA A 289 17.00 12.40 -7.96
N GLU A 290 16.88 11.08 -7.89
CA GLU A 290 17.62 10.22 -6.96
C GLU A 290 18.93 9.65 -7.55
N LYS A 291 19.29 10.00 -8.79
CA LYS A 291 20.38 9.38 -9.57
C LYS A 291 21.74 9.36 -8.86
N ASP A 292 22.02 10.37 -8.02
CA ASP A 292 23.32 10.54 -7.37
C ASP A 292 23.40 9.78 -6.03
N LYS A 293 22.27 9.25 -5.56
CA LYS A 293 22.19 8.37 -4.37
C LYS A 293 22.25 6.89 -4.75
N MET A 294 22.23 6.57 -6.04
CA MET A 294 22.20 5.20 -6.54
C MET A 294 23.62 4.66 -6.78
N PRO A 295 23.89 3.38 -6.45
CA PRO A 295 25.09 2.68 -6.90
C PRO A 295 25.23 2.74 -8.43
N PRO A 296 26.46 2.75 -8.98
CA PRO A 296 26.70 2.87 -10.42
C PRO A 296 25.92 1.86 -11.28
N ASP A 297 25.90 0.59 -10.86
CA ASP A 297 25.20 -0.47 -11.61
C ASP A 297 23.69 -0.24 -11.67
N LYS A 298 23.10 0.17 -10.54
CA LYS A 298 21.67 0.51 -10.47
C LYS A 298 21.35 1.76 -11.29
N LYS A 299 22.24 2.76 -11.25
CA LYS A 299 22.10 4.01 -12.01
C LYS A 299 22.02 3.73 -13.51
N THR A 300 22.94 2.92 -14.05
CA THR A 300 22.92 2.51 -15.46
C THR A 300 21.65 1.74 -15.81
N LEU A 301 21.26 0.76 -14.99
CA LEU A 301 20.07 -0.04 -15.22
C LEU A 301 18.79 0.83 -15.29
N VAL A 302 18.65 1.74 -14.34
CA VAL A 302 17.47 2.59 -14.17
C VAL A 302 17.40 3.73 -15.18
N LEU A 303 18.52 4.36 -15.52
CA LEU A 303 18.51 5.53 -16.43
C LEU A 303 18.59 5.15 -17.91
N THR A 304 19.12 3.97 -18.24
CA THR A 304 19.36 3.57 -19.62
C THR A 304 18.40 2.48 -20.07
N HIS A 305 18.30 1.37 -19.32
CA HIS A 305 17.49 0.23 -19.73
C HIS A 305 16.01 0.40 -19.39
N PHE A 306 15.71 0.92 -18.20
CA PHE A 306 14.33 1.03 -17.74
C PHE A 306 13.42 1.92 -18.60
N PRO A 307 13.85 3.11 -19.09
CA PRO A 307 13.01 3.92 -19.96
C PRO A 307 12.60 3.19 -21.25
N ARG A 308 13.53 2.41 -21.84
CA ARG A 308 13.27 1.59 -23.03
C ARG A 308 12.32 0.44 -22.72
N PHE A 309 12.52 -0.24 -21.58
CA PHE A 309 11.60 -1.26 -21.07
C PHE A 309 10.17 -0.71 -20.95
N LEU A 310 10.01 0.48 -20.36
CA LEU A 310 8.70 1.12 -20.22
C LEU A 310 8.09 1.51 -21.56
N THR A 311 8.87 1.99 -22.53
CA THR A 311 8.37 2.28 -23.89
C THR A 311 7.82 1.01 -24.55
N MET A 312 8.54 -0.11 -24.45
CA MET A 312 8.10 -1.37 -25.03
C MET A 312 6.85 -1.92 -24.33
N LEU A 313 6.79 -1.81 -23.00
CA LEU A 313 5.61 -2.22 -22.24
C LEU A 313 4.39 -1.34 -22.56
N GLU A 314 4.57 -0.04 -22.74
CA GLU A 314 3.51 0.90 -23.12
C GLU A 314 2.76 0.46 -24.39
N GLN A 315 3.51 0.03 -25.41
CA GLN A 315 2.95 -0.45 -26.67
C GLN A 315 2.02 -1.64 -26.45
N GLU A 316 2.38 -2.56 -25.54
CA GLU A 316 1.57 -3.73 -25.24
C GLU A 316 0.41 -3.42 -24.27
N VAL A 317 0.55 -2.40 -23.41
CA VAL A 317 -0.54 -1.92 -22.55
C VAL A 317 -1.68 -1.32 -23.37
N TYR A 318 -1.36 -0.45 -24.34
CA TYR A 318 -2.34 0.25 -25.16
C TYR A 318 -2.69 -0.46 -26.48
N GLY A 319 -1.87 -1.43 -26.91
CA GLY A 319 -2.12 -2.24 -28.10
C GLY A 319 -3.44 -3.01 -28.00
N THR A 320 -4.25 -2.93 -29.05
CA THR A 320 -5.55 -3.61 -29.14
C THR A 320 -5.44 -5.11 -29.41
N SER A 321 -4.30 -5.55 -29.95
CA SER A 321 -4.01 -6.94 -30.34
C SER A 321 -2.84 -7.55 -29.55
N SER A 322 -2.52 -6.98 -28.39
CA SER A 322 -1.40 -7.48 -27.60
C SER A 322 -1.74 -8.83 -26.95
N PRO A 323 -0.98 -9.91 -27.23
CA PRO A 323 -1.30 -11.25 -26.72
C PRO A 323 -0.98 -11.42 -25.24
N ILE A 324 -0.26 -10.46 -24.62
CA ILE A 324 0.19 -10.59 -23.22
C ILE A 324 -0.98 -10.57 -22.23
N TRP A 325 -2.13 -10.06 -22.68
CA TRP A 325 -3.37 -9.95 -21.91
C TRP A 325 -4.33 -11.12 -22.18
N ASP A 326 -3.96 -12.08 -23.02
CA ASP A 326 -4.76 -13.28 -23.23
C ASP A 326 -4.63 -14.21 -22.02
N GLN A 327 -5.76 -14.77 -21.56
CA GLN A 327 -5.77 -15.69 -20.42
C GLN A 327 -5.01 -16.98 -20.73
N ASP A 328 -5.06 -17.42 -21.98
CA ASP A 328 -4.42 -18.64 -22.48
C ASP A 328 -3.03 -18.37 -23.07
N PHE A 329 -2.41 -17.22 -22.77
CA PHE A 329 -1.09 -16.89 -23.30
C PHE A 329 -0.08 -18.02 -23.03
N ALA A 330 0.45 -18.58 -24.12
CA ALA A 330 1.54 -19.52 -24.14
C ALA A 330 2.66 -18.96 -25.02
N GLN A 331 3.91 -19.11 -24.57
CA GLN A 331 5.05 -18.70 -25.38
C GLN A 331 5.16 -19.64 -26.59
N ASN A 332 4.93 -19.11 -27.79
CA ASN A 332 5.10 -19.87 -29.02
C ASN A 332 6.57 -20.32 -29.14
N THR A 333 6.81 -21.61 -28.95
CA THR A 333 8.12 -22.24 -29.08
C THR A 333 8.64 -22.23 -30.53
N ALA A 334 7.78 -21.91 -31.51
CA ALA A 334 8.15 -21.75 -32.91
C ALA A 334 9.15 -20.61 -33.19
N ASN A 335 9.33 -19.67 -32.24
CA ASN A 335 10.31 -18.59 -32.33
C ASN A 335 11.62 -18.87 -31.56
N LEU A 336 11.78 -20.06 -30.96
CA LEU A 336 13.09 -20.49 -30.47
C LEU A 336 13.98 -20.81 -31.67
N PRO A 337 15.24 -20.35 -31.70
CA PRO A 337 16.19 -20.83 -32.69
C PRO A 337 16.23 -22.36 -32.59
N THR A 338 15.98 -23.04 -33.71
CA THR A 338 16.23 -24.47 -33.81
C THR A 338 17.67 -24.71 -33.34
N PRO A 339 17.91 -25.62 -32.39
CA PRO A 339 19.26 -25.87 -31.92
C PRO A 339 20.13 -26.22 -33.12
N SER A 340 21.30 -25.58 -33.17
CA SER A 340 22.29 -25.81 -34.21
C SER A 340 22.54 -27.32 -34.36
N PRO A 341 22.83 -27.83 -35.58
CA PRO A 341 23.25 -29.23 -35.75
C PRO A 341 24.41 -29.63 -34.81
N ALA A 342 25.20 -28.66 -34.35
CA ALA A 342 26.27 -28.87 -33.36
C ALA A 342 25.76 -29.09 -31.93
N GLU A 343 24.63 -28.48 -31.54
CA GLU A 343 24.01 -28.64 -30.22
C GLU A 343 23.20 -29.93 -30.14
N LYS A 344 22.56 -30.35 -31.24
CA LYS A 344 21.93 -31.68 -31.34
C LYS A 344 22.95 -32.81 -31.19
N ARG A 345 24.12 -32.71 -31.81
CA ARG A 345 25.19 -33.72 -31.67
C ARG A 345 25.69 -33.85 -30.23
N LYS A 346 25.79 -32.73 -29.49
CA LYS A 346 26.16 -32.77 -28.06
C LYS A 346 25.08 -33.40 -27.17
N ALA A 347 23.81 -33.21 -27.50
CA ALA A 347 22.71 -33.85 -26.78
C ALA A 347 22.63 -35.37 -27.06
N ASP A 348 22.89 -35.77 -28.31
CA ASP A 348 22.91 -37.19 -28.70
C ASP A 348 24.15 -37.92 -28.13
N GLU A 349 25.31 -37.27 -28.04
CA GLU A 349 26.51 -37.83 -27.38
C GLU A 349 26.37 -37.94 -25.85
N ALA A 350 25.62 -37.03 -25.20
CA ALA A 350 25.38 -37.07 -23.76
C ALA A 350 24.36 -38.14 -23.34
N GLY A 351 23.49 -38.60 -24.26
CA GLY A 351 22.51 -39.65 -24.00
C GLY A 351 23.05 -41.09 -24.11
N LEU A 352 24.24 -41.28 -24.69
CA LEU A 352 24.85 -42.61 -24.85
C LEU A 352 25.76 -43.04 -23.69
N SER A 353 26.06 -42.19 -22.70
CA SER A 353 26.99 -42.54 -21.61
C SER A 353 26.36 -43.12 -20.35
N ASP A 354 25.03 -43.21 -20.24
CA ASP A 354 24.34 -43.76 -19.05
C ASP A 354 23.91 -45.25 -19.19
N GLY A 355 24.49 -45.96 -20.14
CA GLY A 355 24.11 -47.33 -20.49
C GLY A 355 25.24 -48.36 -20.45
N ALA A 356 26.22 -48.26 -19.54
CA ALA A 356 27.10 -49.38 -19.19
C ALA A 356 28.00 -49.08 -17.98
N LYS A 357 27.52 -49.40 -16.77
CA LYS A 357 28.26 -50.22 -15.78
C LYS A 357 27.40 -50.56 -14.57
#